data_AF-Q6ZEA1-F1
#
_entry.id   AF-Q6ZEA1-F1
#
_cell.length_a   1.000
_cell.length_b   1.000
_cell.length_c   1.000
_cell.angle_alpha   90.00
_cell.angle_beta   90.00
_cell.angle_gamma   90.00
#
_symmetry.space_group_name_H-M   'P 1'
#
loop_
_entity.id
_entity.type
_entity.pdbx_description
1 polymer ?
#
loop_
_entity_poly.entity_id
_entity_poly.type
_entity_poly.pdbx_seq_one_letter_code
_entity_poly.pdbx_strand_id
1 'polypeptide(L)'
;MIKQLSLFDIYPNGSPEEIIISDGHLQLYHSIFSDVEASRYYDRLEKEICWQQDSIILFGKSQPLPRLTAWYGDPERSYTYSGIAMEPTPWIPLLQTIKTKAETLAKATFNSVLLNFYRTGTDGVSWHADDEPELKKNYPIASVSFGGTRRFLLKHKTDPTIEKVELILTSGSILLMLGTTQEYWLHQVPKTKKFVEPRINLTFRFIQ
;
A
#
# COMPACT_ATOMS: atom_id res chain seq x y z
N MET A 1 -12.87 18.95 9.08
CA MET A 1 -11.46 19.31 9.35
C MET A 1 -10.63 18.07 8.99
N ILE A 2 -9.31 18.13 8.78
CA ILE A 2 -8.52 16.88 8.67
C ILE A 2 -8.05 16.57 10.08
N LYS A 3 -8.41 15.40 10.62
CA LYS A 3 -7.88 14.94 11.90
C LYS A 3 -6.43 14.53 11.67
N GLN A 4 -5.49 15.39 12.06
CA GLN A 4 -4.06 15.10 12.04
C GLN A 4 -3.71 14.33 13.32
N LEU A 5 -3.28 13.07 13.17
CA LEU A 5 -2.83 12.24 14.29
C LEU A 5 -1.39 12.63 14.68
N SER A 6 -1.11 12.55 15.99
CA SER A 6 0.12 13.04 16.63
C SER A 6 1.36 12.29 16.14
N LEU A 7 2.34 13.03 15.60
CA LEU A 7 3.68 12.51 15.26
C LEU A 7 4.54 12.19 16.50
N PHE A 8 4.04 12.43 17.72
CA PHE A 8 4.81 12.38 18.97
C PHE A 8 4.44 11.23 19.90
N ASP A 9 3.56 10.33 19.47
CA ASP A 9 3.19 9.18 20.27
C ASP A 9 4.31 8.14 20.17
N ILE A 10 5.05 7.94 21.26
CA ILE A 10 6.10 6.92 21.35
C ILE A 10 5.40 5.56 21.47
N TYR A 11 5.14 4.91 20.34
CA TYR A 11 4.65 3.53 20.33
C TYR A 11 5.79 2.59 20.73
N PRO A 12 5.65 1.77 21.78
CA PRO A 12 6.66 0.78 22.12
C PRO A 12 6.90 -0.15 20.91
N ASN A 13 8.17 -0.50 20.68
CA ASN A 13 8.60 -1.34 19.55
C ASN A 13 7.64 -2.54 19.37
N GLY A 14 6.95 -2.57 18.24
CA GLY A 14 6.06 -3.67 17.86
C GLY A 14 4.58 -3.52 18.22
N SER A 15 4.16 -2.43 18.87
CA SER A 15 2.73 -2.10 19.03
C SER A 15 2.26 -1.16 17.91
N PRO A 16 1.04 -1.33 17.39
CA PRO A 16 0.48 -0.42 16.41
C PRO A 16 -0.13 0.82 17.07
N GLU A 17 -0.15 1.91 16.33
CA GLU A 17 -1.18 2.93 16.46
C GLU A 17 -2.52 2.33 16.00
N GLU A 18 -3.46 2.17 16.93
CA GLU A 18 -4.82 1.71 16.64
C GLU A 18 -5.69 2.87 16.15
N ILE A 19 -6.24 2.75 14.94
CA ILE A 19 -7.04 3.80 14.31
C ILE A 19 -8.40 3.20 13.97
N ILE A 20 -9.34 3.38 14.90
CA ILE A 20 -10.74 2.99 14.73
C ILE A 20 -11.51 4.17 14.13
N ILE A 21 -12.16 3.90 13.00
CA ILE A 21 -13.00 4.87 12.27
C ILE A 21 -14.34 4.22 11.96
N SER A 22 -15.35 5.01 11.62
CA SER A 22 -16.65 4.47 11.19
C SER A 22 -16.47 3.44 10.08
N ASP A 23 -16.97 2.22 10.27
CA ASP A 23 -16.90 1.13 9.28
C ASP A 23 -15.50 0.76 8.80
N GLY A 24 -14.45 1.10 9.57
CA GLY A 24 -13.06 0.84 9.23
C GLY A 24 -12.16 0.65 10.45
N HIS A 25 -11.12 -0.16 10.26
CA HIS A 25 -10.11 -0.43 11.28
C HIS A 25 -8.75 -0.47 10.62
N LEU A 26 -7.85 0.40 11.09
CA LEU A 26 -6.46 0.44 10.64
C LEU A 26 -5.52 0.23 11.83
N GLN A 27 -4.39 -0.40 11.55
CA GLN A 27 -3.25 -0.48 12.48
C GLN A 27 -2.02 0.06 11.78
N LEU A 28 -1.42 1.12 12.29
CA LEU A 28 -0.19 1.70 11.74
C LEU A 28 0.99 1.40 12.65
N TYR A 29 1.95 0.64 12.14
CA TYR A 29 3.22 0.42 12.78
C TYR A 29 4.28 1.31 12.14
N HIS A 30 4.84 2.25 12.90
CA HIS A 30 5.69 3.31 12.37
C HIS A 30 7.12 2.86 12.01
N SER A 31 7.74 1.99 12.80
CA SER A 31 9.16 1.63 12.66
C SER A 31 9.40 0.13 12.88
N ILE A 32 8.76 -0.70 12.07
CA ILE A 32 8.90 -2.18 12.14
C ILE A 32 10.24 -2.66 11.59
N PHE A 33 10.75 -1.95 10.59
CA PHE A 33 12.08 -2.13 10.06
C PHE A 33 12.95 -1.00 10.60
N SER A 34 14.13 -1.33 11.13
CA SER A 34 15.11 -0.31 11.53
C SER A 34 15.52 0.54 10.32
N ASP A 35 16.02 1.77 10.53
CA ASP A 35 16.44 2.65 9.44
C ASP A 35 17.49 1.99 8.52
N VAL A 36 18.40 1.21 9.09
CA VAL A 36 19.41 0.45 8.35
C VAL A 36 18.77 -0.65 7.50
N GLU A 37 17.82 -1.40 8.05
CA GLU A 37 17.10 -2.42 7.29
C GLU A 37 16.24 -1.80 6.19
N ALA A 38 15.50 -0.74 6.51
CA ALA A 38 14.61 -0.05 5.59
C ALA A 38 15.37 0.56 4.42
N SER A 39 16.52 1.20 4.68
CA SER A 39 17.41 1.73 3.65
C SER A 39 17.96 0.62 2.75
N ARG A 40 18.49 -0.46 3.35
CA ARG A 40 18.98 -1.62 2.59
C ARG A 40 17.87 -2.26 1.74
N TYR A 41 16.65 -2.36 2.27
CA TYR A 41 15.53 -2.94 1.54
C TYR A 41 15.07 -2.04 0.40
N TYR A 42 15.05 -0.72 0.60
CA TYR A 42 14.80 0.23 -0.48
C TYR A 42 15.78 0.01 -1.65
N ASP A 43 17.09 0.03 -1.38
CA ASP A 43 18.13 -0.12 -2.41
C ASP A 43 18.01 -1.43 -3.19
N ARG A 44 17.67 -2.51 -2.48
CA ARG A 44 17.48 -3.82 -3.10
C ARG A 44 16.19 -3.89 -3.91
N LEU A 45 15.08 -3.37 -3.40
CA LEU A 45 13.80 -3.33 -4.12
C LEU A 45 13.90 -2.48 -5.39
N GLU A 46 14.61 -1.35 -5.34
CA GLU A 46 14.82 -0.50 -6.50
C GLU A 46 15.55 -1.26 -7.63
N LYS A 47 16.51 -2.12 -7.29
CA LYS A 47 17.37 -2.86 -8.24
C LYS A 47 16.85 -4.23 -8.66
N GLU A 48 16.24 -4.98 -7.75
CA GLU A 48 15.86 -6.39 -7.94
C GLU A 48 14.46 -6.56 -8.55
N ILE A 49 13.60 -5.54 -8.46
CA ILE A 49 12.22 -5.60 -8.94
C ILE A 49 12.15 -5.28 -10.44
N CYS A 50 11.37 -6.07 -11.17
CA CYS A 50 11.08 -5.86 -12.59
C CYS A 50 10.03 -4.75 -12.77
N TRP A 51 10.43 -3.50 -12.54
CA TRP A 51 9.55 -2.34 -12.67
C TRP A 51 9.07 -2.12 -14.11
N GLN A 52 7.78 -1.85 -14.26
CA GLN A 52 7.17 -1.42 -15.52
C GLN A 52 6.27 -0.20 -15.29
N GLN A 53 5.91 0.50 -16.37
CA GLN A 53 4.95 1.61 -16.31
C GLN A 53 3.70 1.25 -17.10
N ASP A 54 2.70 0.70 -16.40
CA ASP A 54 1.43 0.36 -17.01
C ASP A 54 0.67 1.62 -17.46
N SER A 55 -0.32 1.46 -18.34
CA SER A 55 -1.18 2.55 -18.80
C SER A 55 -2.65 2.24 -18.54
N ILE A 56 -3.44 3.30 -18.32
CA ILE A 56 -4.90 3.22 -18.17
C ILE A 56 -5.58 4.05 -19.24
N ILE A 57 -6.80 3.66 -19.62
CA ILE A 57 -7.62 4.44 -20.55
C ILE A 57 -8.43 5.46 -19.75
N LEU A 58 -8.13 6.74 -19.96
CA LEU A 58 -8.89 7.86 -19.41
C LEU A 58 -9.43 8.70 -20.56
N PHE A 59 -10.75 8.90 -20.59
CA PHE A 59 -11.43 9.66 -21.66
C PHE A 59 -11.07 9.17 -23.08
N GLY A 60 -10.98 7.85 -23.26
CA GLY A 60 -10.63 7.23 -24.55
C GLY A 60 -9.16 7.35 -24.95
N LYS A 61 -8.29 7.91 -24.10
CA LYS A 61 -6.85 8.03 -24.35
C LYS A 61 -6.07 7.16 -23.37
N SER A 62 -5.11 6.40 -23.90
CA SER A 62 -4.12 5.72 -23.07
C SER A 62 -3.23 6.75 -22.39
N GLN A 63 -3.10 6.66 -21.06
CA GLN A 63 -2.26 7.51 -20.24
C GLN A 63 -1.43 6.62 -19.30
N PRO A 64 -0.11 6.85 -19.20
CA PRO A 64 0.72 6.08 -18.30
C PRO A 64 0.30 6.34 -16.85
N LEU A 65 0.31 5.29 -16.03
CA LEU A 65 0.16 5.45 -14.59
C LEU A 65 1.26 6.36 -14.07
N PRO A 66 0.93 7.30 -13.17
CA PRO A 66 1.93 8.18 -12.56
C PRO A 66 2.63 7.45 -11.41
N ARG A 67 3.24 6.31 -11.71
CA ARG A 67 4.08 5.45 -10.85
C ARG A 67 4.56 4.24 -11.67
N LEU A 68 5.63 3.60 -11.25
CA LEU A 68 5.98 2.27 -11.75
C LEU A 68 5.30 1.20 -10.89
N THR A 69 5.03 0.06 -11.47
CA THR A 69 4.35 -1.08 -10.86
C THR A 69 5.13 -2.36 -11.12
N ALA A 70 4.95 -3.33 -10.24
CA ALA A 70 5.35 -4.71 -10.48
C ALA A 70 4.45 -5.63 -9.65
N TRP A 71 4.18 -6.83 -10.14
CA TRP A 71 3.29 -7.77 -9.47
C TRP A 71 3.97 -9.11 -9.27
N TYR A 72 4.01 -9.55 -8.01
CA TYR A 72 4.60 -10.82 -7.59
C TYR A 72 3.59 -11.62 -6.77
N GLY A 73 3.66 -12.94 -6.83
CA GLY A 73 2.63 -13.79 -6.24
C GLY A 73 2.88 -15.28 -6.46
N ASP A 74 1.96 -16.08 -5.93
CA ASP A 74 1.97 -17.53 -6.11
C ASP A 74 1.58 -17.89 -7.56
N PRO A 75 2.27 -18.88 -8.19
CA PRO A 75 2.18 -19.17 -9.63
C PRO A 75 0.86 -19.79 -10.14
N GLU A 76 -0.18 -19.85 -9.31
CA GLU A 76 -1.49 -20.46 -9.64
C GLU A 76 -2.66 -19.47 -9.56
N ARG A 77 -2.39 -18.16 -9.50
CA ARG A 77 -3.42 -17.12 -9.34
C ARG A 77 -3.33 -16.08 -10.44
N SER A 78 -4.03 -16.32 -11.54
CA SER A 78 -4.24 -15.34 -12.59
C SER A 78 -5.21 -14.25 -12.13
N TYR A 79 -4.90 -12.99 -12.45
CA TYR A 79 -5.80 -11.85 -12.24
C TYR A 79 -6.04 -11.14 -13.58
N THR A 80 -7.25 -10.59 -13.76
CA THR A 80 -7.62 -9.83 -14.96
C THR A 80 -7.53 -8.34 -14.66
N TYR A 81 -6.42 -7.68 -15.03
CA TYR A 81 -6.38 -6.22 -15.06
C TYR A 81 -6.74 -5.72 -16.47
N SER A 82 -7.84 -4.96 -16.59
CA SER A 82 -8.27 -4.39 -17.89
C SER A 82 -8.46 -5.41 -19.03
N GLY A 83 -8.87 -6.65 -18.71
CA GLY A 83 -9.13 -7.69 -19.70
C GLY A 83 -7.92 -8.54 -20.13
N ILE A 84 -6.74 -8.32 -19.53
CA ILE A 84 -5.54 -9.11 -19.82
C ILE A 84 -5.25 -10.01 -18.61
N ALA A 85 -5.18 -11.32 -18.84
CA ALA A 85 -4.69 -12.27 -17.85
C ALA A 85 -3.22 -11.99 -17.61
N MET A 86 -2.90 -11.56 -16.39
CA MET A 86 -1.52 -11.46 -15.94
C MET A 86 -1.21 -12.68 -15.08
N GLU A 87 -0.03 -13.27 -15.30
CA GLU A 87 0.58 -14.22 -14.38
C GLU A 87 1.51 -13.44 -13.45
N PRO A 88 1.42 -13.63 -12.13
CA PRO A 88 2.31 -12.93 -11.21
C PRO A 88 3.75 -13.38 -11.42
N THR A 89 4.70 -12.45 -11.27
CA THR A 89 6.12 -12.81 -11.24
C THR A 89 6.41 -13.66 -9.99
N PRO A 90 7.21 -14.74 -10.08
CA PRO A 90 7.53 -15.54 -8.91
C PRO A 90 8.24 -14.73 -7.82
N TRP A 91 7.89 -14.98 -6.56
CA TRP A 91 8.48 -14.33 -5.39
C TRP A 91 10.02 -14.37 -5.39
N ILE A 92 10.64 -13.22 -5.11
CA ILE A 92 12.07 -13.14 -4.76
C ILE A 92 12.28 -13.24 -3.24
N PRO A 93 13.46 -13.69 -2.75
CA PRO A 93 13.72 -13.88 -1.31
C PRO A 93 13.48 -12.64 -0.45
N LEU A 94 13.75 -11.44 -0.97
CA LEU A 94 13.49 -10.19 -0.26
C LEU A 94 12.00 -9.98 -0.01
N LEU A 95 11.15 -10.20 -1.03
CA LEU A 95 9.71 -10.06 -0.89
C LEU A 95 9.13 -11.09 0.09
N GLN A 96 9.66 -12.32 0.11
CA GLN A 96 9.27 -13.33 1.10
C GLN A 96 9.61 -12.88 2.52
N THR A 97 10.79 -12.27 2.73
CA THR A 97 11.20 -11.77 4.05
C THR A 97 10.25 -10.67 4.54
N ILE A 98 9.91 -9.71 3.67
CA ILE A 98 8.98 -8.62 4.01
C ILE A 98 7.56 -9.17 4.24
N LYS A 99 7.13 -10.12 3.39
CA LYS A 99 5.85 -10.84 3.52
C LYS A 99 5.71 -11.49 4.89
N THR A 100 6.67 -12.32 5.32
CA THR A 100 6.62 -13.01 6.61
C THR A 100 6.45 -12.04 7.78
N LYS A 101 7.11 -10.88 7.74
CA LYS A 101 6.96 -9.83 8.76
C LYS A 101 5.54 -9.26 8.76
N ALA A 102 4.99 -8.95 7.58
CA ALA A 102 3.62 -8.45 7.43
C ALA A 102 2.59 -9.48 7.89
N GLU A 103 2.75 -10.76 7.53
CA GLU A 103 1.87 -11.87 7.92
C GLU A 103 1.84 -12.08 9.43
N THR A 104 3.01 -11.95 10.08
CA THR A 104 3.13 -12.06 11.55
C THR A 104 2.30 -10.99 12.25
N LEU A 105 2.37 -9.73 11.79
CA LEU A 105 1.60 -8.63 12.39
C LEU A 105 0.11 -8.74 12.07
N ALA A 106 -0.23 -9.08 10.82
CA ALA A 106 -1.61 -9.23 10.38
C ALA A 106 -2.31 -10.49 10.92
N LYS A 107 -1.55 -11.44 11.46
CA LYS A 107 -2.03 -12.78 11.85
C LYS A 107 -2.81 -13.46 10.71
N ALA A 108 -2.31 -13.27 9.50
CA ALA A 108 -2.95 -13.69 8.25
C ALA A 108 -1.86 -13.97 7.20
N THR A 109 -2.16 -14.83 6.22
CA THR A 109 -1.24 -15.10 5.10
C THR A 109 -1.58 -14.28 3.87
N PHE A 110 -0.60 -13.99 3.03
CA PHE A 110 -0.75 -13.30 1.75
C PHE A 110 -0.21 -14.17 0.61
N ASN A 111 -0.78 -14.06 -0.59
CA ASN A 111 -0.35 -14.83 -1.76
C ASN A 111 -0.04 -13.94 -2.98
N SER A 112 -0.13 -12.63 -2.80
CA SER A 112 0.03 -11.63 -3.85
C SER A 112 0.59 -10.33 -3.25
N VAL A 113 1.45 -9.64 -4.00
CA VAL A 113 1.92 -8.30 -3.67
C VAL A 113 1.95 -7.41 -4.91
N LEU A 114 1.22 -6.29 -4.86
CA LEU A 114 1.37 -5.23 -5.84
C LEU A 114 2.37 -4.19 -5.33
N LEU A 115 3.47 -4.04 -6.06
CA LEU A 115 4.47 -3.02 -5.79
C LEU A 115 4.13 -1.74 -6.54
N ASN A 116 4.36 -0.59 -5.89
CA ASN A 116 4.20 0.73 -6.47
C ASN A 116 5.44 1.56 -6.16
N PHE A 117 6.14 2.04 -7.18
CA PHE A 117 7.28 2.94 -7.05
C PHE A 117 6.91 4.35 -7.51
N TYR A 118 6.83 5.25 -6.54
CA TYR A 118 6.57 6.66 -6.72
C TYR A 118 7.91 7.40 -6.81
N ARG A 119 8.34 7.74 -8.03
CA ARG A 119 9.68 8.29 -8.29
C ARG A 119 9.85 9.70 -7.71
N THR A 120 8.76 10.47 -7.70
CA THR A 120 8.74 11.85 -7.20
C THR A 120 7.38 12.20 -6.59
N GLY A 121 7.23 13.45 -6.12
CA GLY A 121 5.94 13.99 -5.67
C GLY A 121 4.86 14.07 -6.75
N THR A 122 5.22 14.04 -8.03
CA THR A 122 4.24 14.07 -9.14
C THR A 122 3.64 12.70 -9.44
N ASP A 123 4.26 11.63 -8.95
CA ASP A 123 3.69 10.29 -8.96
C ASP A 123 2.64 10.16 -7.85
N GLY A 124 1.60 9.36 -8.05
CA GLY A 124 0.52 9.17 -7.08
C GLY A 124 -0.50 8.12 -7.51
N VAL A 125 -1.52 7.95 -6.68
CA VAL A 125 -2.71 7.14 -7.02
C VAL A 125 -3.94 7.90 -6.54
N SER A 126 -4.96 8.02 -7.39
CA SER A 126 -6.21 8.70 -7.08
C SER A 126 -7.07 7.88 -6.10
N TRP A 127 -8.17 8.47 -5.63
CA TRP A 127 -9.13 7.78 -4.78
C TRP A 127 -9.59 6.44 -5.38
N HIS A 128 -9.37 5.35 -4.65
CA HIS A 128 -9.79 3.99 -4.99
C HIS A 128 -9.99 3.18 -3.70
N ALA A 129 -10.56 1.99 -3.81
CA ALA A 129 -10.51 0.95 -2.79
C ALA A 129 -9.90 -0.31 -3.42
N ASP A 130 -9.34 -1.18 -2.58
CA ASP A 130 -8.93 -2.51 -3.00
C ASP A 130 -10.12 -3.46 -2.84
N ASP A 131 -11.10 -3.36 -3.75
CA ASP A 131 -12.36 -4.10 -3.75
C ASP A 131 -12.57 -4.98 -5.00
N GLU A 132 -11.46 -5.41 -5.61
CA GLU A 132 -11.48 -6.34 -6.74
C GLU A 132 -12.16 -7.68 -6.37
N PRO A 133 -13.03 -8.26 -7.22
CA PRO A 133 -13.75 -9.50 -6.94
C PRO A 133 -12.88 -10.71 -6.57
N GLU A 134 -11.64 -10.73 -7.07
CA GLU A 134 -10.65 -11.76 -6.84
C GLU A 134 -9.99 -11.65 -5.46
N LEU A 135 -10.15 -10.55 -4.74
CA LEU A 135 -9.67 -10.42 -3.37
C LEU A 135 -10.63 -11.10 -2.40
N LYS A 136 -10.07 -11.80 -1.41
CA LYS A 136 -10.87 -12.36 -0.32
C LYS A 136 -11.50 -11.23 0.49
N LYS A 137 -12.84 -11.17 0.49
CA LYS A 137 -13.61 -10.13 1.17
C LYS A 137 -13.27 -10.04 2.66
N ASN A 138 -13.15 -8.81 3.18
CA ASN A 138 -12.84 -8.47 4.57
C ASN A 138 -11.54 -9.11 5.12
N TYR A 139 -10.67 -9.56 4.23
CA TYR A 139 -9.36 -10.09 4.60
C TYR A 139 -8.36 -8.94 4.76
N PRO A 140 -7.40 -9.04 5.69
CA PRO A 140 -6.40 -7.99 5.89
C PRO A 140 -5.66 -7.62 4.59
N ILE A 141 -5.31 -6.35 4.46
CA ILE A 141 -4.34 -5.88 3.47
C ILE A 141 -3.18 -5.24 4.23
N ALA A 142 -1.95 -5.60 3.89
CA ALA A 142 -0.75 -5.01 4.50
C ALA A 142 -0.01 -4.13 3.49
N SER A 143 0.11 -2.84 3.81
CA SER A 143 0.81 -1.83 3.01
C SER A 143 2.13 -1.48 3.68
N VAL A 144 3.25 -1.92 3.11
CA VAL A 144 4.61 -1.69 3.62
C VAL A 144 5.28 -0.58 2.82
N SER A 145 5.95 0.36 3.50
CA SER A 145 6.58 1.53 2.85
C SER A 145 8.09 1.57 3.08
N PHE A 146 8.85 1.89 2.02
CA PHE A 146 10.30 2.15 2.08
C PHE A 146 10.64 3.42 1.29
N GLY A 147 11.65 4.17 1.77
CA GLY A 147 12.10 5.41 1.14
C GLY A 147 11.31 6.63 1.59
N GLY A 148 10.97 7.49 0.64
CA GLY A 148 10.37 8.80 0.88
C GLY A 148 9.02 8.75 1.61
N THR A 149 8.84 9.70 2.53
CA THR A 149 7.59 9.84 3.29
C THR A 149 6.47 10.38 2.40
N ARG A 150 5.29 9.77 2.47
CA ARG A 150 4.11 10.20 1.71
C ARG A 150 2.87 10.25 2.59
N ARG A 151 2.00 11.21 2.28
CA ARG A 151 0.64 11.27 2.83
C ARG A 151 -0.18 10.12 2.25
N PHE A 152 -1.01 9.51 3.08
CA PHE A 152 -2.01 8.53 2.71
C PHE A 152 -3.35 9.02 3.26
N LEU A 153 -4.29 9.29 2.36
CA LEU A 153 -5.56 9.91 2.73
C LEU A 153 -6.67 8.89 2.59
N LEU A 154 -7.60 8.86 3.55
CA LEU A 154 -8.83 8.09 3.46
C LEU A 154 -10.06 9.00 3.52
N LYS A 155 -11.11 8.63 2.79
CA LYS A 155 -12.44 9.25 2.88
C LYS A 155 -13.53 8.18 2.79
N HIS A 156 -14.64 8.38 3.49
CA HIS A 156 -15.79 7.48 3.40
C HIS A 156 -16.42 7.55 2.00
N LYS A 157 -16.88 6.41 1.47
CA LYS A 157 -17.44 6.28 0.10
C LYS A 157 -18.76 7.03 -0.05
N THR A 158 -19.64 6.92 0.94
CA THR A 158 -21.06 7.31 0.82
C THR A 158 -21.49 8.43 1.77
N ASP A 159 -20.71 8.68 2.82
CA ASP A 159 -21.05 9.67 3.85
C ASP A 159 -20.02 10.80 3.84
N PRO A 160 -20.35 11.95 3.22
CA PRO A 160 -19.43 13.09 3.14
C PRO A 160 -19.29 13.84 4.47
N THR A 161 -20.11 13.54 5.49
CA THR A 161 -20.04 14.18 6.81
C THR A 161 -18.95 13.58 7.70
N ILE A 162 -18.56 12.33 7.43
CA ILE A 162 -17.45 11.67 8.11
C ILE A 162 -16.13 12.34 7.71
N GLU A 163 -15.33 12.72 8.72
CA GLU A 163 -14.06 13.38 8.50
C GLU A 163 -13.06 12.50 7.74
N LYS A 164 -12.25 13.15 6.89
CA LYS A 164 -11.15 12.48 6.20
C LYS A 164 -10.04 12.16 7.19
N VAL A 165 -9.44 11.00 7.00
CA VAL A 165 -8.28 10.54 7.76
C VAL A 165 -7.03 10.82 6.94
N GLU A 166 -5.98 11.32 7.59
CA GLU A 166 -4.67 11.50 6.98
C GLU A 166 -3.61 10.78 7.81
N LEU A 167 -2.89 9.88 7.15
CA LEU A 167 -1.75 9.16 7.73
C LEU A 167 -0.46 9.59 7.03
N ILE A 168 0.63 9.65 7.79
CA ILE A 168 1.97 9.91 7.27
C ILE A 168 2.71 8.58 7.24
N LEU A 169 2.94 8.04 6.04
CA LEU A 169 3.64 6.77 5.87
C LEU A 169 5.12 7.04 5.62
N THR A 170 5.94 6.67 6.60
CA THR A 170 7.40 6.81 6.60
C THR A 170 8.09 5.52 6.15
N SER A 171 9.40 5.59 5.89
CA SER A 171 10.20 4.40 5.60
C SER A 171 10.17 3.42 6.77
N GLY A 172 10.00 2.12 6.48
CA GLY A 172 9.95 1.06 7.49
C GLY A 172 8.59 0.89 8.18
N SER A 173 7.56 1.63 7.74
CA SER A 173 6.20 1.51 8.28
C SER A 173 5.40 0.38 7.63
N ILE A 174 4.47 -0.19 8.41
CA ILE A 174 3.44 -1.13 7.94
C ILE A 174 2.07 -0.60 8.35
N LEU A 175 1.21 -0.35 7.37
CA LEU A 175 -0.20 -0.05 7.57
C LEU A 175 -1.02 -1.31 7.28
N LEU A 176 -1.76 -1.81 8.26
CA LEU A 176 -2.78 -2.84 8.06
C LEU A 176 -4.14 -2.18 7.88
N MET A 177 -4.84 -2.56 6.82
CA MET A 177 -6.22 -2.18 6.57
C MET A 177 -7.10 -3.41 6.80
N LEU A 178 -7.97 -3.35 7.80
CA LEU A 178 -8.66 -4.52 8.35
C LEU A 178 -10.18 -4.44 8.15
N GLY A 179 -10.84 -5.59 8.28
CA GLY A 179 -12.30 -5.69 8.28
C GLY A 179 -12.93 -5.07 7.04
N THR A 180 -13.92 -4.21 7.25
CA THR A 180 -14.73 -3.59 6.20
C THR A 180 -14.10 -2.33 5.59
N THR A 181 -12.84 -2.02 5.89
CA THR A 181 -12.18 -0.78 5.43
C THR A 181 -12.29 -0.59 3.92
N GLN A 182 -11.99 -1.62 3.11
CA GLN A 182 -12.08 -1.50 1.65
C GLN A 182 -13.52 -1.43 1.13
N GLU A 183 -14.50 -1.87 1.91
CA GLU A 183 -15.91 -1.78 1.56
C GLU A 183 -16.41 -0.33 1.66
N TYR A 184 -16.01 0.41 2.71
CA TYR A 184 -16.57 1.71 3.04
C TYR A 184 -15.64 2.91 2.80
N TRP A 185 -14.33 2.69 2.69
CA TRP A 185 -13.35 3.77 2.55
C TRP A 185 -12.65 3.73 1.21
N LEU A 186 -12.46 4.92 0.62
CA LEU A 186 -11.51 5.13 -0.48
C LEU A 186 -10.23 5.68 0.10
N HIS A 187 -9.10 5.32 -0.50
CA HIS A 187 -7.80 5.83 -0.15
C HIS A 187 -7.02 6.36 -1.36
N GLN A 188 -6.04 7.22 -1.11
CA GLN A 188 -5.17 7.77 -2.15
C GLN A 188 -3.78 8.13 -1.61
N VAL A 189 -2.80 8.16 -2.50
CA VAL A 189 -1.50 8.82 -2.29
C VAL A 189 -1.49 10.09 -3.15
N PRO A 190 -1.78 11.27 -2.58
CA PRO A 190 -1.90 12.49 -3.35
C PRO A 190 -0.55 12.91 -3.95
N LYS A 191 -0.64 13.53 -5.12
CA LYS A 191 0.50 14.23 -5.74
C LYS A 191 0.83 15.50 -4.95
N THR A 192 2.09 15.90 -4.97
CA THR A 192 2.59 17.12 -4.33
C THR A 192 3.62 17.79 -5.24
N LYS A 193 3.64 19.13 -5.21
CA LYS A 193 4.69 19.94 -5.84
C LYS A 193 5.92 20.12 -4.94
N LYS A 194 5.77 19.84 -3.64
CA LYS A 194 6.92 19.85 -2.70
C LYS A 194 7.86 18.72 -3.08
N PHE A 195 9.16 18.97 -2.95
CA PHE A 195 10.15 17.91 -3.05
C PHE A 195 9.86 16.83 -2.01
N VAL A 196 9.87 15.58 -2.47
CA VAL A 196 9.78 14.38 -1.65
C VAL A 196 10.69 13.33 -2.29
N GLU A 197 11.34 12.54 -1.44
CA GLU A 197 12.18 11.43 -1.90
C GLU A 197 11.33 10.34 -2.59
N PRO A 198 11.94 9.51 -3.46
CA PRO A 198 11.26 8.39 -4.08
C PRO A 198 10.76 7.38 -3.04
N ARG A 199 9.57 6.79 -3.26
CA ARG A 199 8.94 5.85 -2.32
C ARG A 199 8.56 4.54 -3.01
N ILE A 200 8.95 3.42 -2.42
CA ILE A 200 8.47 2.10 -2.80
C ILE A 200 7.43 1.63 -1.79
N ASN A 201 6.30 1.11 -2.30
CA ASN A 201 5.21 0.57 -1.51
C ASN A 201 4.90 -0.85 -1.95
N LEU A 202 4.73 -1.76 -0.99
CA LEU A 202 4.30 -3.13 -1.22
C LEU A 202 2.92 -3.32 -0.60
N THR A 203 1.92 -3.61 -1.41
CA THR A 203 0.56 -3.91 -0.93
C THR A 203 0.32 -5.42 -1.03
N PHE A 204 0.44 -6.12 0.11
CA PHE A 204 0.20 -7.55 0.22
C PHE A 204 -1.28 -7.84 0.38
N ARG A 205 -1.76 -8.83 -0.37
CA ARG A 205 -3.16 -9.23 -0.42
C ARG A 205 -3.30 -10.75 -0.48
N PHE A 206 -4.52 -11.22 -0.21
CA PHE A 206 -4.92 -12.59 -0.45
C PHE A 206 -5.96 -12.62 -1.57
N ILE A 207 -5.55 -13.12 -2.73
CA ILE A 207 -6.43 -13.46 -3.85
C ILE A 207 -7.12 -14.79 -3.49
N GLN A 208 -8.40 -14.96 -3.77
CA GLN A 208 -9.20 -16.16 -3.46
C GLN A 208 -9.23 -17.16 -4.59
#